data_AF-A0AB34Q1G1-F1
#
_entry.id   AF-A0AB34Q1G1-F1
#
_cell.length_a   1.000
_cell.length_b   1.000
_cell.length_c   1.000
_cell.angle_alpha   90.00
_cell.angle_beta   90.00
_cell.angle_gamma   90.00
#
_symmetry.space_group_name_H-M   'P 1'
#
loop_
_entity.id
_entity.type
_entity.pdbx_description
1 polymer ?
#
loop_
_entity_poly.entity_id
_entity_poly.type
_entity_poly.pdbx_seq_one_letter_code
_entity_poly.pdbx_strand_id
1 'polypeptide(L)'
;MALYYNLVFGLLVFEMIFFGVLSLPYPRKIRRSILSTVSAPFKNEQFQIAIKCILGFVLVLFIDSVNRVYAVTTELHSSTASPGSTAVVDRSEVQARRFYAQRNMYLCGFTLFLTLILTRTYSLVAELIATKDKVDDLKSTETVTEDSVTVAKLKKELAQKDEDLEILKNQAKSLSSEYEDVSELKERK
;
A
#
# COMPACT_ATOMS: atom_id res chain seq x y z
N MET A 1 -33.50 15.36 -9.52
CA MET A 1 -32.06 15.31 -9.86
C MET A 1 -31.87 14.20 -10.88
N ALA A 2 -31.09 14.44 -11.93
CA ALA A 2 -30.96 13.43 -12.98
C ALA A 2 -30.20 12.19 -12.46
N LEU A 3 -30.71 10.99 -12.79
CA LEU A 3 -30.25 9.69 -12.25
C LEU A 3 -28.73 9.46 -12.42
N TYR A 4 -28.16 9.97 -13.50
CA TYR A 4 -26.74 9.81 -13.79
C TYR A 4 -25.84 10.54 -12.78
N TYR A 5 -26.25 11.67 -12.21
CA TYR A 5 -25.46 12.35 -11.17
C TYR A 5 -25.45 11.58 -9.84
N ASN A 6 -26.52 10.86 -9.52
CA ASN A 6 -26.53 9.97 -8.36
C ASN A 6 -25.60 8.77 -8.56
N LEU A 7 -25.50 8.26 -9.80
CA LEU A 7 -24.56 7.20 -10.15
C LEU A 7 -23.10 7.68 -9.99
N VAL A 8 -22.79 8.86 -10.54
CA VAL A 8 -21.46 9.49 -10.37
C VAL A 8 -21.15 9.75 -8.90
N PHE A 9 -22.13 10.19 -8.10
CA PHE A 9 -21.95 10.36 -6.67
C PHE A 9 -21.65 9.03 -5.95
N GLY A 10 -22.38 7.97 -6.27
CA GLY A 10 -22.12 6.64 -5.72
C GLY A 10 -20.71 6.15 -6.06
N LEU A 11 -20.26 6.40 -7.30
CA LEU A 11 -18.90 6.12 -7.75
C LEU A 11 -17.87 6.92 -6.95
N LEU A 12 -18.11 8.22 -6.71
CA LEU A 12 -17.25 9.07 -5.88
C LEU A 12 -17.09 8.51 -4.46
N VAL A 13 -18.20 8.13 -3.83
CA VAL A 13 -18.19 7.60 -2.46
C VAL A 13 -17.43 6.28 -2.40
N PHE A 14 -17.64 5.40 -3.38
CA PHE A 14 -16.90 4.15 -3.50
C PHE A 14 -15.39 4.40 -3.66
N GLU A 15 -15.01 5.32 -4.55
CA GLU A 15 -13.61 5.71 -4.76
C GLU A 15 -12.99 6.33 -3.50
N MET A 16 -13.73 7.16 -2.75
CA MET A 16 -13.27 7.77 -1.50
C MET A 16 -12.99 6.71 -0.43
N ILE A 17 -13.90 5.74 -0.27
CA ILE A 17 -13.73 4.64 0.68
C ILE A 17 -12.53 3.79 0.25
N PHE A 18 -12.46 3.43 -1.03
CA PHE A 18 -11.38 2.60 -1.56
C PHE A 18 -10.02 3.29 -1.44
N PHE A 19 -9.93 4.58 -1.79
CA PHE A 19 -8.73 5.39 -1.59
C PHE A 19 -8.37 5.54 -0.11
N GLY A 20 -9.34 5.79 0.77
CA GLY A 20 -9.13 5.88 2.21
C GLY A 20 -8.57 4.58 2.79
N VAL A 21 -9.13 3.44 2.38
CA VAL A 21 -8.59 2.12 2.72
C VAL A 21 -7.16 2.01 2.21
N LEU A 22 -6.87 2.36 0.95
CA LEU A 22 -5.54 2.19 0.37
C LEU A 22 -4.47 3.16 0.94
N SER A 23 -4.88 4.35 1.36
CA SER A 23 -4.02 5.43 1.87
C SER A 23 -3.62 5.22 3.34
N LEU A 24 -4.40 4.45 4.10
CA LEU A 24 -4.08 4.17 5.50
C LEU A 24 -2.72 3.45 5.63
N PRO A 25 -1.81 3.94 6.50
CA PRO A 25 -0.55 3.29 6.77
C PRO A 25 -0.78 2.00 7.55
N TYR A 26 -1.03 0.88 6.86
CA TYR A 26 -1.28 -0.39 7.54
C TYR A 26 -0.02 -0.99 8.20
N PRO A 27 -0.17 -1.55 9.42
CA PRO A 27 0.87 -2.35 10.07
C PRO A 27 1.27 -3.57 9.22
N ARG A 28 2.57 -3.92 9.23
CA ARG A 28 3.21 -4.94 8.36
C ARG A 28 2.40 -6.23 8.13
N LYS A 29 1.80 -6.81 9.17
CA LYS A 29 1.05 -8.08 9.06
C LYS A 29 -0.31 -7.93 8.37
N ILE A 30 -1.00 -6.83 8.67
CA ILE A 30 -2.32 -6.49 8.14
C ILE A 30 -2.20 -5.98 6.70
N ARG A 31 -1.12 -5.25 6.40
CA ARG A 31 -0.82 -4.72 5.07
C ARG A 31 -0.78 -5.80 4.01
N ARG A 32 -0.18 -6.96 4.31
CA ARG A 32 -0.07 -8.07 3.34
C ARG A 32 -1.44 -8.68 3.05
N SER A 33 -2.27 -8.91 4.07
CA SER A 33 -3.58 -9.56 3.92
C SER A 33 -4.66 -8.64 3.33
N ILE A 34 -4.68 -7.36 3.75
CA ILE A 34 -5.60 -6.37 3.17
C ILE A 34 -5.17 -6.04 1.75
N LEU A 35 -3.88 -5.74 1.50
CA LEU A 35 -3.46 -5.41 0.13
C LEU A 35 -3.44 -6.63 -0.78
N SER A 36 -3.21 -7.86 -0.32
CA SER A 36 -3.39 -9.03 -1.20
C SER A 36 -4.84 -9.22 -1.59
N THR A 37 -5.79 -9.00 -0.67
CA THR A 37 -7.22 -9.18 -0.92
C THR A 37 -7.80 -8.03 -1.74
N VAL A 38 -7.37 -6.79 -1.45
CA VAL A 38 -7.80 -5.57 -2.14
C VAL A 38 -7.11 -5.43 -3.50
N SER A 39 -5.85 -5.86 -3.64
CA SER A 39 -5.10 -5.78 -4.91
C SER A 39 -5.25 -7.03 -5.78
N ALA A 40 -5.75 -8.16 -5.25
CA ALA A 40 -6.07 -9.36 -6.03
C ALA A 40 -6.98 -9.06 -7.24
N PRO A 41 -8.12 -8.34 -7.09
CA PRO A 41 -8.94 -7.99 -8.26
C PRO A 41 -8.22 -7.04 -9.21
N PHE A 42 -7.34 -6.16 -8.73
CA PHE A 42 -6.60 -5.20 -9.56
C PHE A 42 -5.40 -5.78 -10.33
N LYS A 43 -4.90 -6.94 -9.91
CA LYS A 43 -3.87 -7.68 -10.67
C LYS A 43 -4.45 -8.29 -11.95
N ASN A 44 -5.77 -8.38 -12.06
CA ASN A 44 -6.44 -8.91 -13.23
C ASN A 44 -6.45 -7.84 -14.34
N GLU A 45 -5.90 -8.17 -15.51
CA GLU A 45 -5.77 -7.24 -16.64
C GLU A 45 -7.14 -6.67 -17.06
N GLN A 46 -8.17 -7.52 -17.01
CA GLN A 46 -9.56 -7.15 -17.27
C GLN A 46 -10.08 -6.05 -16.35
N PHE A 47 -9.65 -6.04 -15.09
CA PHE A 47 -10.08 -5.05 -14.11
C PHE A 47 -9.40 -3.70 -14.33
N GLN A 48 -8.14 -3.69 -14.77
CA GLN A 48 -7.45 -2.46 -15.16
C GLN A 48 -8.08 -1.83 -16.40
N ILE A 49 -8.49 -2.66 -17.36
CA ILE A 49 -9.24 -2.20 -18.54
C ILE A 49 -10.59 -1.62 -18.11
N ALA A 50 -11.31 -2.28 -17.20
CA ALA A 50 -12.58 -1.77 -16.67
C ALA A 50 -12.43 -0.40 -15.99
N ILE A 51 -11.39 -0.20 -15.17
CA ILE A 51 -11.09 1.10 -14.53
C ILE A 51 -10.77 2.18 -15.57
N LYS A 52 -10.00 1.86 -16.63
CA LYS A 52 -9.72 2.80 -17.71
C LYS A 52 -10.98 3.16 -18.50
N CYS A 53 -11.87 2.20 -18.73
CA CYS A 53 -13.18 2.44 -19.35
C CYS A 53 -14.06 3.35 -18.47
N ILE A 54 -14.10 3.11 -17.16
CA ILE A 54 -14.82 3.95 -16.20
C ILE A 54 -14.26 5.38 -16.22
N LEU A 55 -12.93 5.55 -16.22
CA LEU A 55 -12.28 6.85 -16.31
C LEU A 55 -12.67 7.58 -17.60
N GLY A 56 -12.68 6.90 -18.74
CA GLY A 56 -13.15 7.45 -20.02
C GLY A 56 -14.61 7.89 -19.97
N PHE A 57 -15.48 7.09 -19.38
CA PHE A 57 -16.91 7.41 -19.21
C PHE A 57 -17.12 8.64 -18.31
N VAL A 58 -16.42 8.71 -17.18
CA VAL A 58 -16.47 9.86 -16.26
C VAL A 58 -15.92 11.12 -16.95
N LEU A 59 -14.89 11.00 -17.78
CA LEU A 59 -14.35 12.12 -18.56
C LEU A 59 -15.37 12.66 -19.57
N VAL A 60 -16.10 11.79 -20.27
CA VAL A 60 -17.17 12.21 -21.18
C VAL A 60 -18.31 12.91 -20.41
N LEU A 61 -18.74 12.36 -19.28
CA LEU A 61 -19.76 12.99 -18.42
C LEU A 61 -19.30 14.32 -17.84
N PHE A 62 -18.00 14.47 -17.58
CA PHE A 62 -17.43 15.74 -17.14
C PHE A 62 -17.49 16.78 -18.25
N ILE A 63 -17.09 16.43 -19.48
CA ILE A 63 -17.21 17.33 -20.64
C ILE A 63 -18.68 17.71 -20.89
N ASP A 64 -19.60 16.76 -20.83
CA ASP A 64 -21.04 17.02 -20.93
C ASP A 64 -21.52 17.99 -19.84
N SER A 65 -21.11 17.77 -18.59
CA SER A 65 -21.47 18.64 -17.46
C SER A 65 -20.90 20.05 -17.63
N VAL A 66 -19.68 20.19 -18.16
CA VAL A 66 -19.05 21.48 -18.47
C VAL A 66 -19.81 22.19 -19.59
N ASN A 67 -20.09 21.50 -20.70
CA ASN A 67 -20.87 22.05 -21.81
C ASN A 67 -22.24 22.53 -21.36
N ARG A 68 -22.91 21.78 -20.48
CA ARG A 68 -24.18 22.16 -19.88
C ARG A 68 -24.07 23.39 -18.97
N VAL A 69 -23.02 23.50 -18.16
CA VAL A 69 -22.77 24.69 -17.33
C VAL A 69 -22.52 25.91 -18.21
N TYR A 70 -21.74 25.78 -19.28
CA TYR A 70 -21.51 26.86 -20.24
C TYR A 70 -22.81 27.29 -20.92
N ALA A 71 -23.61 26.35 -21.42
CA ALA A 71 -24.91 26.63 -22.05
C ALA A 71 -25.85 27.40 -21.10
N VAL A 72 -26.01 26.94 -19.86
CA VAL A 72 -26.83 27.62 -18.85
C VAL A 72 -26.27 29.00 -18.49
N THR A 73 -24.95 29.18 -18.50
CA THR A 73 -24.30 30.46 -18.23
C THR A 73 -24.49 31.46 -19.38
N THR A 74 -24.46 30.99 -20.63
CA THR A 74 -24.69 31.80 -21.82
C THR A 74 -26.16 32.22 -21.96
N GLU A 75 -27.10 31.31 -21.68
CA GLU A 75 -28.55 31.62 -21.65
C GLU A 75 -28.87 32.68 -20.57
N LEU A 76 -28.17 32.64 -19.44
CA LEU A 76 -28.33 33.63 -18.39
C LEU A 76 -27.82 35.01 -18.83
N HIS A 77 -26.65 35.08 -19.47
CA HIS A 77 -26.07 36.34 -19.95
C HIS A 77 -26.93 37.03 -21.01
N SER A 78 -27.48 36.26 -21.96
CA SER A 78 -28.39 36.80 -22.99
C SER A 78 -29.73 37.26 -22.40
N SER A 79 -30.25 36.54 -21.40
CA SER A 79 -31.50 36.90 -20.71
C SER A 79 -31.37 38.16 -19.84
N THR A 80 -30.20 38.42 -19.25
CA THR A 80 -29.93 39.69 -18.54
C THR A 80 -29.77 40.90 -19.45
N ALA A 81 -29.50 40.71 -20.74
CA ALA A 81 -29.26 41.79 -21.70
C ALA A 81 -30.54 42.32 -22.39
N SER A 82 -31.71 41.70 -22.15
CA SER A 82 -33.01 42.22 -22.63
C SER A 82 -33.72 43.02 -21.53
N PRO A 83 -33.77 44.36 -21.61
CA PRO A 83 -34.45 45.19 -20.63
C PRO A 83 -35.95 45.24 -20.97
N GLY A 84 -36.79 44.41 -20.32
CA GLY A 84 -38.24 44.58 -20.48
C GLY A 84 -39.20 43.51 -19.95
N SER A 85 -38.77 42.30 -19.62
CA SER A 85 -39.70 41.23 -19.22
C SER A 85 -39.49 40.82 -17.76
N THR A 86 -40.50 41.03 -16.90
CA THR A 86 -40.85 40.25 -15.68
C THR A 86 -39.71 39.56 -14.88
N ALA A 87 -38.56 40.21 -14.77
CA ALA A 87 -37.26 39.56 -14.56
C ALA A 87 -36.93 39.10 -13.12
N VAL A 88 -37.84 39.24 -12.14
CA VAL A 88 -37.52 38.92 -10.74
C VAL A 88 -37.76 37.44 -10.43
N VAL A 89 -38.82 36.83 -10.97
CA VAL A 89 -39.13 35.40 -10.78
C VAL A 89 -38.19 34.53 -11.61
N ASP A 90 -37.97 34.91 -12.89
CA ASP A 90 -37.11 34.17 -13.82
C ASP A 90 -35.63 34.19 -13.38
N ARG A 91 -35.15 35.31 -12.81
CA ARG A 91 -33.78 35.38 -12.26
C ARG A 91 -33.55 34.42 -11.09
N SER A 92 -34.57 34.12 -10.29
CA SER A 92 -34.43 33.20 -9.14
C SER A 92 -34.38 31.73 -9.59
N GLU A 93 -35.22 31.34 -10.55
CA GLU A 93 -35.23 29.98 -11.10
C GLU A 93 -33.98 29.70 -11.94
N VAL A 94 -33.52 30.67 -12.73
CA VAL A 94 -32.33 30.47 -13.57
C VAL A 94 -31.04 30.53 -12.73
N GLN A 95 -30.99 31.31 -11.64
CA GLN A 95 -29.90 31.20 -10.65
C GLN A 95 -29.88 29.82 -9.98
N ALA A 96 -31.05 29.28 -9.60
CA ALA A 96 -31.12 27.93 -9.04
C ALA A 96 -30.60 26.88 -10.04
N ARG A 97 -30.95 26.97 -11.33
CA ARG A 97 -30.43 26.09 -12.39
C ARG A 97 -28.91 26.20 -12.55
N ARG A 98 -28.33 27.40 -12.42
CA ARG A 98 -26.87 27.61 -12.41
C ARG A 98 -26.19 26.91 -11.23
N PHE A 99 -26.71 27.06 -10.02
CA PHE A 99 -26.16 26.38 -8.83
C PHE A 99 -26.20 24.86 -8.97
N TYR A 100 -27.29 24.31 -9.56
CA TYR A 100 -27.38 22.89 -9.82
C TYR A 100 -26.36 22.40 -10.85
N ALA A 101 -26.22 23.12 -11.98
CA ALA A 101 -25.24 22.76 -13.00
C ALA A 101 -23.80 22.85 -12.46
N GLN A 102 -23.48 23.90 -11.70
CA GLN A 102 -22.16 24.12 -11.12
C GLN A 102 -21.78 23.03 -10.10
N ARG A 103 -22.70 22.67 -9.18
CA ARG A 103 -22.47 21.57 -8.22
C ARG A 103 -22.23 20.24 -8.94
N ASN A 104 -23.01 19.98 -9.99
CA ASN A 104 -22.91 18.73 -10.74
C ASN A 104 -21.60 18.65 -11.55
N MET A 105 -21.12 19.78 -12.09
CA MET A 105 -19.78 19.86 -12.69
C MET A 105 -18.69 19.58 -11.67
N TYR A 106 -18.74 20.18 -10.47
CA TYR A 106 -17.75 19.90 -9.43
C TYR A 106 -17.77 18.45 -8.98
N LEU A 107 -18.96 17.86 -8.81
CA LEU A 107 -19.11 16.45 -8.46
C LEU A 107 -18.44 15.54 -9.49
N CYS A 108 -18.65 15.80 -10.78
CA CYS A 108 -18.04 15.04 -11.87
C CYS A 108 -16.52 15.30 -12.00
N GLY A 109 -16.07 16.51 -11.68
CA GLY A 109 -14.64 16.85 -11.63
C GLY A 109 -13.91 16.15 -10.48
N PHE A 110 -14.52 16.12 -9.29
CA PHE A 110 -13.95 15.41 -8.14
C PHE A 110 -13.87 13.91 -8.38
N THR A 111 -14.88 13.28 -9.00
CA THR A 111 -14.77 11.88 -9.40
C THR A 111 -13.58 11.66 -10.33
N LEU A 112 -13.45 12.45 -11.40
CA LEU A 112 -12.38 12.28 -12.38
C LEU A 112 -10.99 12.40 -11.72
N PHE A 113 -10.83 13.43 -10.88
CA PHE A 113 -9.59 13.64 -10.13
C PHE A 113 -9.27 12.45 -9.20
N LEU A 114 -10.28 11.95 -8.49
CA LEU A 114 -10.13 10.83 -7.58
C LEU A 114 -9.82 9.52 -8.32
N THR A 115 -10.47 9.24 -9.44
CA THR A 115 -10.18 8.10 -10.32
C THR A 115 -8.73 8.14 -10.82
N LEU A 116 -8.23 9.33 -11.20
CA LEU A 116 -6.84 9.51 -11.64
C LEU A 116 -5.84 9.24 -10.53
N ILE A 117 -6.07 9.81 -9.33
CA ILE A 117 -5.23 9.56 -8.17
C ILE A 117 -5.24 8.08 -7.84
N LEU A 118 -6.41 7.44 -7.82
CA LEU A 118 -6.54 6.01 -7.52
C LEU A 118 -5.70 5.15 -8.43
N THR A 119 -5.73 5.45 -9.73
CA THR A 119 -4.93 4.73 -10.74
C THR A 119 -3.44 4.84 -10.45
N ARG A 120 -2.95 6.03 -10.05
CA ARG A 120 -1.54 6.24 -9.69
C ARG A 120 -1.15 5.62 -8.35
N THR A 121 -1.96 5.82 -7.31
CA THR A 121 -1.72 5.26 -5.98
C THR A 121 -1.70 3.74 -6.03
N TYR A 122 -2.53 3.11 -6.86
CA TYR A 122 -2.49 1.67 -7.09
C TYR A 122 -1.12 1.20 -7.60
N SER A 123 -0.61 1.79 -8.69
CA SER A 123 0.71 1.40 -9.25
C SER A 123 1.82 1.55 -8.21
N LEU A 124 1.82 2.65 -7.47
CA LEU A 124 2.79 2.89 -6.41
C LEU A 124 2.70 1.85 -5.28
N VAL A 125 1.49 1.47 -4.89
CA VAL A 125 1.30 0.46 -3.84
C VAL A 125 1.76 -0.92 -4.32
N ALA A 126 1.48 -1.29 -5.57
CA ALA A 126 1.95 -2.54 -6.15
C ALA A 126 3.48 -2.62 -6.21
N GLU A 127 4.14 -1.55 -6.67
CA GLU A 127 5.60 -1.44 -6.68
C GLU A 127 6.20 -1.52 -5.28
N LEU A 128 5.56 -0.87 -4.30
CA LEU A 128 6.05 -0.90 -2.92
C LEU A 128 5.96 -2.31 -2.32
N ILE A 129 4.89 -3.07 -2.60
CA ILE A 129 4.76 -4.45 -2.14
C ILE A 129 5.83 -5.32 -2.78
N ALA A 130 5.99 -5.27 -4.11
CA ALA A 130 6.98 -6.06 -4.83
C ALA A 130 8.42 -5.75 -4.36
N THR A 131 8.72 -4.48 -4.09
CA THR A 131 10.03 -4.06 -3.58
C THR A 131 10.24 -4.57 -2.14
N LYS A 132 9.20 -4.52 -1.32
CA LYS A 132 9.29 -4.95 0.08
C LYS A 132 9.38 -6.46 0.23
N ASP A 133 8.66 -7.23 -0.58
CA ASP A 133 8.77 -8.69 -0.63
C ASP A 133 10.20 -9.11 -1.04
N LYS A 134 10.79 -8.47 -2.06
CA LYS A 134 12.20 -8.71 -2.44
C LYS A 134 13.19 -8.43 -1.31
N VAL A 135 12.98 -7.36 -0.54
CA VAL A 135 13.87 -7.03 0.60
C VAL A 135 13.71 -8.03 1.75
N ASP A 136 12.48 -8.48 2.05
CA ASP A 136 12.26 -9.48 3.09
C ASP A 136 12.79 -10.87 2.66
N ASP A 137 12.69 -11.24 1.37
CA ASP A 137 13.29 -12.47 0.83
C ASP A 137 14.83 -12.43 0.89
N LEU A 138 15.44 -11.29 0.53
CA LEU A 138 16.89 -11.10 0.64
C LEU A 138 17.35 -11.14 2.11
N LYS A 139 16.64 -10.47 3.03
CA LYS A 139 16.98 -10.50 4.46
C LYS A 139 16.80 -11.87 5.09
N SER A 140 15.76 -12.62 4.72
CA SER A 140 15.56 -14.00 5.19
C SER A 140 16.63 -14.93 4.63
N THR A 141 17.07 -14.71 3.40
CA THR A 141 18.19 -15.46 2.81
C THR A 141 19.49 -15.14 3.53
N GLU A 142 19.83 -13.85 3.71
CA GLU A 142 21.06 -13.41 4.41
C GLU A 142 21.10 -13.91 5.86
N THR A 143 20.03 -13.73 6.64
CA THR A 143 19.96 -14.22 8.03
C THR A 143 20.04 -15.75 8.11
N VAL A 144 19.39 -16.50 7.21
CA VAL A 144 19.50 -17.96 7.20
C VAL A 144 20.89 -18.44 6.78
N THR A 145 21.56 -17.79 5.81
CA THR A 145 22.93 -18.18 5.42
C THR A 145 23.98 -17.77 6.44
N GLU A 146 23.91 -16.58 7.04
CA GLU A 146 24.90 -16.14 8.02
C GLU A 146 24.74 -16.90 9.34
N ASP A 147 23.51 -17.04 9.86
CA ASP A 147 23.28 -17.75 11.12
C ASP A 147 23.52 -19.26 10.96
N SER A 148 23.12 -19.89 9.85
CA SER A 148 23.34 -21.35 9.71
C SER A 148 24.82 -21.72 9.52
N VAL A 149 25.58 -20.93 8.77
CA VAL A 149 27.00 -21.21 8.53
C VAL A 149 27.84 -20.89 9.76
N THR A 150 27.54 -19.81 10.48
CA THR A 150 28.24 -19.46 11.72
C THR A 150 27.89 -20.41 12.86
N VAL A 151 26.61 -20.77 13.04
CA VAL A 151 26.18 -21.74 14.07
C VAL A 151 26.76 -23.13 13.81
N ALA A 152 26.85 -23.57 12.55
CA ALA A 152 27.46 -24.86 12.22
C ALA A 152 28.97 -24.88 12.52
N LYS A 153 29.70 -23.80 12.20
CA LYS A 153 31.13 -23.67 12.52
C LYS A 153 31.38 -23.62 14.03
N LEU A 154 30.61 -22.78 14.74
CA LEU A 154 30.72 -22.64 16.19
C LEU A 154 30.42 -23.96 16.91
N LYS A 155 29.41 -24.73 16.49
CA LYS A 155 29.13 -26.06 17.07
C LYS A 155 30.28 -27.06 16.88
N LYS A 156 30.94 -27.04 15.70
CA LYS A 156 32.07 -27.92 15.43
C LYS A 156 33.29 -27.56 16.27
N GLU A 157 33.55 -26.26 16.42
CA GLU A 157 34.65 -25.77 17.26
C GLU A 157 34.41 -26.05 18.75
N LEU A 158 33.16 -25.95 19.21
CA LEU A 158 32.78 -26.29 20.59
C LEU A 158 33.01 -27.78 20.89
N ALA A 159 32.62 -28.67 19.97
CA ALA A 159 32.86 -30.11 20.12
C ALA A 159 34.36 -30.47 20.15
N GLN A 160 35.18 -29.81 19.33
CA GLN A 160 36.64 -29.99 19.36
C GLN A 160 37.25 -29.50 20.69
N LYS A 161 36.79 -28.36 21.19
CA LYS A 161 37.26 -27.80 22.46
C LYS A 161 36.87 -28.67 23.67
N ASP A 162 35.69 -29.29 23.65
CA ASP A 162 35.27 -30.22 24.70
C ASP A 162 36.11 -31.51 24.68
N GLU A 163 36.41 -32.06 23.49
CA GLU A 163 37.30 -33.22 23.33
C GLU A 163 38.73 -32.91 23.81
N ASP A 164 39.28 -31.75 23.40
CA ASP A 164 40.60 -31.28 23.85
C ASP A 164 40.63 -31.09 25.38
N LEU A 165 39.55 -30.56 25.98
CA LEU A 165 39.43 -30.40 27.42
C LEU A 165 39.43 -31.75 28.15
N GLU A 166 38.75 -32.75 27.60
CA GLU A 166 38.70 -34.09 28.18
C GLU A 166 40.08 -34.78 28.13
N ILE A 167 40.78 -34.65 27.00
CA ILE A 167 42.16 -35.13 26.84
C ILE A 167 43.09 -34.44 27.84
N LEU A 168 43.04 -33.11 27.94
CA LEU A 168 43.87 -32.34 28.88
C LEU A 168 43.58 -32.71 30.33
N LYS A 169 42.30 -32.96 30.68
CA LYS A 169 41.91 -33.41 32.02
C LYS A 169 42.45 -34.80 32.33
N ASN A 170 42.42 -35.71 31.36
CA ASN A 170 42.99 -37.05 31.50
C ASN A 170 44.52 -37.01 31.62
N GLN A 171 45.19 -36.16 30.84
CA GLN A 171 46.64 -35.95 30.94
C GLN A 171 47.04 -35.35 32.29
N ALA A 172 46.32 -34.33 32.78
CA ALA A 172 46.57 -33.74 34.08
C ALA A 172 46.37 -34.75 35.23
N LYS A 173 45.35 -35.61 35.12
CA LYS A 173 45.10 -36.68 36.10
C LYS A 173 46.21 -37.73 36.10
N SER A 174 46.66 -38.15 34.91
CA SER A 174 47.79 -39.09 34.78
C SER A 174 49.07 -38.51 35.37
N LEU A 175 49.36 -37.24 35.06
CA LEU A 175 50.56 -36.55 35.56
C LEU A 175 50.52 -36.36 37.08
N SER A 176 49.35 -36.04 37.65
CA SER A 176 49.16 -35.95 39.11
C SER A 176 49.40 -37.28 39.80
N SER A 177 48.90 -38.38 39.23
CA SER A 177 49.12 -39.73 39.75
C SER A 177 50.60 -40.11 39.71
N GLU A 178 51.29 -39.85 38.60
CA GLU A 178 52.73 -40.11 38.48
C GLU A 178 53.54 -39.27 39.47
N TYR A 179 53.14 -38.02 39.73
CA TYR A 179 53.79 -37.16 40.71
C TYR A 179 53.61 -37.68 42.14
N GLU A 180 52.40 -38.11 42.50
CA GLU A 180 52.11 -38.76 43.79
C GLU A 180 52.95 -40.04 43.95
N ASP A 181 52.98 -40.92 42.96
CA ASP A 181 53.76 -42.16 42.97
C ASP A 181 55.27 -41.89 43.16
N VAL A 182 55.82 -40.90 42.45
CA VAL A 182 57.24 -40.52 42.57
C VAL A 182 57.53 -39.88 43.94
N SER A 183 56.59 -39.13 44.50
CA SER A 183 56.73 -38.55 45.85
C SER A 183 56.75 -39.62 46.94
N GLU A 184 55.86 -40.62 46.85
CA GLU A 184 55.83 -41.75 47.79
C GLU A 184 57.11 -42.60 47.70
N LEU A 185 57.65 -42.80 46.50
CA LEU A 185 58.93 -43.51 46.31
C LEU A 185 60.13 -42.77 46.91
N LYS A 186 60.06 -41.43 46.98
CA LYS A 186 61.11 -40.60 47.58
C LYS A 186 61.04 -40.58 49.11
N GLU A 187 59.85 -40.71 49.70
CA GLU A 187 59.68 -40.79 51.17
C GLU A 187 60.07 -42.16 51.76
N ARG A 188 60.16 -43.21 50.94
CA ARG A 188 60.55 -44.57 51.37
C ARG A 188 62.05 -44.87 51.31
N LYS A 189 62.91 -43.90 50.96
CA LYS A 189 64.37 -44.01 50.99
C LYS A 189 64.96 -43.11 52.07
#